data_AF-A0A1E3G1W5-F1
#
_entry.id   AF-A0A1E3G1W5-F1
#
_cell.length_a   1.000
_cell.length_b   1.000
_cell.length_c   1.000
_cell.angle_alpha   90.00
_cell.angle_beta   90.00
_cell.angle_gamma   90.00
#
_symmetry.space_group_name_H-M   'P 1'
#
loop_
_entity.id
_entity.type
_entity.pdbx_description
1 polymer ?
#
loop_
_entity_poly.entity_id
_entity_poly.type
_entity_poly.pdbx_seq_one_letter_code
_entity_poly.pdbx_strand_id
1 'polypeptide(L)'
;MQKRFKDILRSYLPEVLNFFSQLDSKVLLELLSKFPSKQAIIKNEEQVIQLLTSFRNWNEQKAKAFVNAIKRSIGRKDKHQVAQTIILSITQQLKQIKEQIQSIDDQIKQMMEQFDQTNFPDIPGMGDTTKATIISEVGDIEKFESKEKFVSYIKHKTQGNIEKREQSAEKDILQLSDKSDKVDREVQEEIPRANIKWQKAKASDNSHSEEIS
;
A
#
# COMPACT_ATOMS: atom_id res chain seq x y z
N MET A 1 -1.03 -2.01 7.19
CA MET A 1 -0.71 -0.59 7.44
C MET A 1 -1.12 0.32 6.28
N GLN A 2 -0.69 0.03 5.04
CA GLN A 2 -0.98 0.89 3.86
C GLN A 2 -2.47 1.06 3.54
N LYS A 3 -3.29 0.00 3.63
CA LYS A 3 -4.75 0.10 3.43
C LYS A 3 -5.40 1.11 4.39
N ARG A 4 -5.16 0.96 5.70
CA ARG A 4 -5.65 1.88 6.73
C ARG A 4 -5.16 3.31 6.50
N PHE A 5 -3.91 3.49 6.09
CA PHE A 5 -3.37 4.81 5.77
C PHE A 5 -4.13 5.46 4.62
N LYS A 6 -4.33 4.72 3.53
CA LYS A 6 -5.10 5.15 2.36
C LYS A 6 -6.55 5.49 2.73
N ASP A 7 -7.20 4.70 3.57
CA ASP A 7 -8.59 4.92 3.99
C ASP A 7 -8.74 6.20 4.82
N ILE A 8 -7.79 6.46 5.72
CA ILE A 8 -7.76 7.69 6.52
C ILE A 8 -7.48 8.89 5.63
N LEU A 9 -6.49 8.82 4.75
CA LEU A 9 -6.23 9.89 3.79
C LEU A 9 -7.44 10.15 2.89
N ARG A 10 -8.11 9.11 2.38
CA ARG A 10 -9.34 9.25 1.59
C ARG A 10 -10.46 9.97 2.36
N SER A 11 -10.54 9.76 3.68
CA SER A 11 -11.59 10.33 4.51
C SER A 11 -11.32 11.78 4.91
N TYR A 12 -10.06 12.18 5.11
CA TYR A 12 -9.68 13.47 5.70
C TYR A 12 -8.86 14.38 4.78
N LEU A 13 -8.12 13.81 3.83
CA LEU A 13 -7.22 14.48 2.90
C LEU A 13 -7.25 13.81 1.51
N PRO A 14 -8.42 13.65 0.86
CA PRO A 14 -8.54 12.86 -0.36
C PRO A 14 -7.66 13.38 -1.51
N GLU A 15 -7.40 14.67 -1.57
CA GLU A 15 -6.59 15.32 -2.61
C GLU A 15 -5.14 14.85 -2.58
N VAL A 16 -4.62 14.41 -1.43
CA VAL A 16 -3.29 13.79 -1.34
C VAL A 16 -3.19 12.59 -2.29
N LEU A 17 -4.25 11.79 -2.40
CA LEU A 17 -4.26 10.59 -3.25
C LEU A 17 -4.21 10.93 -4.76
N ASN A 18 -4.55 12.17 -5.14
CA ASN A 18 -4.48 12.63 -6.53
C ASN A 18 -3.08 13.12 -6.93
N PHE A 19 -2.30 13.61 -5.97
CA PHE A 19 -0.96 14.15 -6.23
C PHE A 19 0.16 13.14 -5.97
N PHE A 20 -0.11 12.08 -5.19
CA PHE A 20 0.86 11.06 -4.81
C PHE A 20 0.38 9.66 -5.20
N SER A 21 1.03 9.07 -6.20
CA SER A 21 0.79 7.68 -6.61
C SER A 21 1.30 6.67 -5.58
N GLN A 22 2.41 6.99 -4.91
CA GLN A 22 3.05 6.18 -3.87
C GLN A 22 2.85 6.81 -2.49
N LEU A 23 2.13 6.10 -1.62
CA LEU A 23 1.79 6.57 -0.26
C LEU A 23 2.94 6.45 0.74
N ASP A 24 4.04 5.84 0.34
CA ASP A 24 5.27 5.74 1.09
C ASP A 24 6.39 6.59 0.47
N SER A 25 6.08 7.42 -0.55
CA SER A 25 7.08 8.28 -1.18
C SER A 25 7.75 9.22 -0.17
N LYS A 26 9.07 9.45 -0.33
CA LYS A 26 9.85 10.31 0.57
C LYS A 26 9.22 11.70 0.73
N VAL A 27 8.73 12.26 -0.38
CA VAL A 27 8.07 13.58 -0.40
C VAL A 27 6.82 13.59 0.47
N LEU A 28 5.95 12.59 0.33
CA LEU A 28 4.71 12.51 1.09
C LEU A 28 4.97 12.30 2.58
N LEU A 29 5.90 11.41 2.92
CA LEU A 29 6.25 11.14 4.32
C LEU A 29 6.85 12.37 4.99
N GLU A 30 7.67 13.15 4.27
CA GLU A 30 8.21 14.40 4.81
C GLU A 30 7.14 15.48 4.98
N LEU A 31 6.22 15.59 4.00
CA LEU A 31 5.07 16.49 4.07
C LEU A 31 4.19 16.17 5.28
N LEU A 32 3.72 14.93 5.40
CA LEU A 32 2.78 14.52 6.46
C LEU A 32 3.44 14.45 7.84
N SER A 33 4.76 14.31 7.91
CA SER A 33 5.51 14.40 9.16
C SER A 33 5.50 15.82 9.75
N LYS A 34 5.41 16.86 8.90
CA LYS A 34 5.38 18.28 9.33
C LYS A 34 3.97 18.86 9.33
N PHE A 35 3.15 18.46 8.35
CA PHE A 35 1.83 19.00 8.07
C PHE A 35 0.80 17.87 7.90
N PRO A 36 0.43 17.18 9.00
CA PRO A 36 -0.41 15.97 8.97
C PRO A 36 -1.91 16.23 8.74
N SER A 37 -2.35 17.47 8.60
CA SER A 37 -3.77 17.83 8.49
C SER A 37 -4.01 18.94 7.49
N LYS A 38 -5.26 19.04 7.00
CA LYS A 38 -5.70 20.11 6.10
C LYS A 38 -5.39 21.48 6.69
N GLN A 39 -5.70 21.71 7.96
CA GLN A 39 -5.44 23.00 8.60
C GLN A 39 -3.94 23.29 8.71
N ALA A 40 -3.11 22.28 9.02
CA ALA A 40 -1.67 22.45 9.09
C ALA A 40 -1.07 22.83 7.73
N ILE A 41 -1.55 22.23 6.64
CA ILE A 41 -1.11 22.56 5.28
C ILE A 41 -1.54 23.98 4.89
N ILE A 42 -2.80 24.36 5.14
CA ILE A 42 -3.32 25.68 4.76
C ILE A 42 -2.65 26.80 5.56
N LYS A 43 -2.43 26.60 6.87
CA LYS A 43 -1.79 27.59 7.74
C LYS A 43 -0.33 27.86 7.35
N ASN A 44 0.35 26.87 6.79
CA ASN A 44 1.78 26.92 6.46
C ASN A 44 2.03 26.80 4.96
N GLU A 45 1.16 27.38 4.12
CA GLU A 45 1.20 27.24 2.66
C GLU A 45 2.57 27.52 2.05
N GLU A 46 3.23 28.62 2.44
CA GLU A 46 4.55 28.97 1.91
C GLU A 46 5.61 27.91 2.24
N GLN A 47 5.62 27.42 3.49
CA GLN A 47 6.54 26.37 3.92
C GLN A 47 6.25 25.04 3.22
N VAL A 48 4.98 24.73 2.97
CA VAL A 48 4.58 23.54 2.22
C VAL A 48 5.06 23.65 0.77
N ILE A 49 4.86 24.80 0.12
CA ILE A 49 5.33 25.03 -1.25
C ILE A 49 6.84 24.87 -1.31
N GLN A 50 7.57 25.54 -0.42
CA GLN A 50 9.03 25.46 -0.35
C GLN A 50 9.51 24.02 -0.13
N LEU A 51 8.88 23.29 0.81
CA LEU A 51 9.18 21.88 1.07
C LEU A 51 8.98 21.04 -0.18
N LEU A 52 7.84 21.17 -0.86
CA LEU A 52 7.54 20.39 -2.05
C LEU A 52 8.53 20.71 -3.17
N THR A 53 8.83 21.99 -3.44
CA THR A 53 9.78 22.42 -4.48
C THR A 53 11.23 21.99 -4.24
N SER A 54 11.57 21.60 -3.01
CA SER A 54 12.90 21.03 -2.70
C SER A 54 13.13 19.64 -3.33
N PHE A 55 12.06 18.98 -3.78
CA PHE A 55 12.13 17.67 -4.41
C PHE A 55 12.08 17.77 -5.94
N ARG A 56 12.96 17.02 -6.61
CA ARG A 56 13.16 17.03 -8.08
C ARG A 56 11.87 16.95 -8.91
N ASN A 57 10.84 16.25 -8.44
CA ASN A 57 9.60 16.00 -9.19
C ASN A 57 8.45 17.00 -8.88
N TRP A 58 8.78 18.11 -8.22
CA TRP A 58 7.83 19.13 -7.79
C TRP A 58 8.34 20.51 -8.19
N ASN A 59 7.68 21.11 -9.18
CA ASN A 59 7.87 22.51 -9.52
C ASN A 59 6.89 23.40 -8.72
N GLU A 60 7.12 24.71 -8.74
CA GLU A 60 6.33 25.68 -7.97
C GLU A 60 4.85 25.67 -8.36
N GLN A 61 4.55 25.53 -9.66
CA GLN A 61 3.18 25.46 -10.17
C GLN A 61 2.43 24.25 -9.61
N LYS A 62 3.06 23.07 -9.60
CA LYS A 62 2.50 21.83 -9.04
C LYS A 62 2.31 21.93 -7.54
N ALA A 63 3.27 22.53 -6.82
CA ALA A 63 3.17 22.77 -5.38
C ALA A 63 2.00 23.70 -5.03
N LYS A 64 1.84 24.81 -5.76
CA LYS A 64 0.69 25.72 -5.63
C LYS A 64 -0.63 25.02 -5.97
N ALA A 65 -0.65 24.21 -7.03
CA ALA A 65 -1.83 23.43 -7.41
C ALA A 65 -2.26 22.45 -6.30
N PHE A 66 -1.29 21.80 -5.65
CA PHE A 66 -1.54 20.94 -4.49
C PHE A 66 -2.16 21.70 -3.33
N VAL A 67 -1.57 22.83 -2.90
CA VAL A 67 -2.13 23.62 -1.79
C VAL A 67 -3.52 24.14 -2.13
N ASN A 68 -3.75 24.58 -3.37
CA ASN A 68 -5.07 25.02 -3.83
C ASN A 68 -6.11 23.89 -3.81
N ALA A 69 -5.73 22.67 -4.19
CA ALA A 69 -6.60 21.50 -4.06
C ALA A 69 -6.95 21.22 -2.59
N ILE A 70 -5.96 21.28 -1.69
CA ILE A 70 -6.17 21.09 -0.25
C ILE A 70 -7.09 22.16 0.35
N LYS A 71 -6.97 23.44 -0.06
CA LYS A 71 -7.88 24.51 0.38
C LYS A 71 -9.34 24.18 0.05
N ARG A 72 -9.57 23.68 -1.17
CA ARG A 72 -10.90 23.27 -1.68
C ARG A 72 -11.32 21.85 -1.26
N SER A 73 -10.55 21.22 -0.37
CA SER A 73 -10.75 19.83 0.00
C SER A 73 -12.13 19.55 0.61
N ILE A 74 -12.76 18.48 0.15
CA ILE A 74 -14.03 17.94 0.67
C ILE A 74 -13.83 16.94 1.84
N GLY A 75 -12.58 16.76 2.28
CA GLY A 75 -12.24 15.88 3.41
C GLY A 75 -12.98 16.23 4.69
N ARG A 76 -13.25 15.21 5.52
CA ARG A 76 -13.92 15.37 6.81
C ARG A 76 -13.12 16.30 7.74
N LYS A 77 -13.83 17.07 8.56
CA LYS A 77 -13.21 17.88 9.61
C LYS A 77 -12.77 16.98 10.75
N ASP A 78 -11.48 17.02 11.09
CA ASP A 78 -10.93 16.28 12.23
C ASP A 78 -11.03 17.11 13.52
N LYS A 79 -12.24 17.20 14.09
CA LYS A 79 -12.53 18.07 15.25
C LYS A 79 -11.66 17.76 16.48
N HIS A 80 -11.33 16.49 16.68
CA HIS A 80 -10.59 16.00 17.85
C HIS A 80 -9.14 15.63 17.53
N GLN A 81 -8.63 15.97 16.34
CA GLN A 81 -7.26 15.69 15.90
C GLN A 81 -6.90 14.19 15.91
N VAL A 82 -7.89 13.31 15.87
CA VAL A 82 -7.70 11.86 15.90
C VAL A 82 -7.11 11.39 14.59
N ALA A 83 -7.64 11.86 13.46
CA ALA A 83 -7.10 11.51 12.15
C ALA A 83 -5.68 12.03 11.97
N GLN A 84 -5.41 13.25 12.41
CA GLN A 84 -4.07 13.85 12.44
C GLN A 84 -3.08 12.96 13.20
N THR A 85 -3.46 12.49 14.39
CA THR A 85 -2.63 11.63 15.23
C THR A 85 -2.34 10.30 14.55
N ILE A 86 -3.35 9.68 13.92
CA ILE A 86 -3.16 8.42 13.20
C ILE A 86 -2.29 8.62 11.96
N ILE A 87 -2.48 9.71 11.20
CA ILE A 87 -1.64 10.05 10.03
C ILE A 87 -0.18 10.17 10.47
N LEU A 88 0.11 10.97 11.51
CA LEU A 88 1.46 11.12 12.05
C LEU A 88 2.07 9.78 12.46
N SER A 89 1.33 8.98 13.24
CA SER A 89 1.82 7.70 13.73
C SER A 89 2.15 6.74 12.59
N ILE A 90 1.28 6.63 11.58
CA ILE A 90 1.54 5.77 10.42
C ILE A 90 2.72 6.31 9.60
N THR A 91 2.80 7.63 9.40
CA THR A 91 3.93 8.25 8.70
C THR A 91 5.26 7.96 9.40
N GLN A 92 5.32 8.07 10.73
CA GLN A 92 6.51 7.73 11.53
C GLN A 92 6.87 6.25 11.38
N GLN A 93 5.90 5.34 11.52
CA GLN A 93 6.13 3.91 11.33
C GLN A 93 6.68 3.59 9.93
N LEU A 94 6.14 4.22 8.88
CA LEU A 94 6.64 4.03 7.52
C LEU A 94 8.07 4.53 7.35
N LYS A 95 8.45 5.67 7.97
CA LYS A 95 9.84 6.15 7.96
C LYS A 95 10.76 5.17 8.68
N GLN A 96 10.38 4.72 9.87
CA GLN A 96 11.15 3.74 10.66
C GLN A 96 11.36 2.43 9.92
N ILE A 97 10.32 1.87 9.29
CA ILE A 97 10.43 0.64 8.51
C ILE A 97 11.42 0.82 7.34
N LYS A 98 11.40 1.98 6.68
CA LYS A 98 12.35 2.26 5.59
C LYS A 98 13.79 2.38 6.08
N GLU A 99 14.01 3.01 7.22
CA GLU A 99 15.33 3.11 7.86
C GLU A 99 15.83 1.72 8.30
N GLN A 100 14.94 0.89 8.84
CA GLN A 100 15.25 -0.50 9.21
C GLN A 100 15.62 -1.34 7.98
N ILE A 101 14.88 -1.22 6.87
CA ILE A 101 15.22 -1.89 5.61
C ILE A 101 16.62 -1.48 5.15
N GLN A 102 16.91 -0.18 5.11
CA GLN A 102 18.24 0.30 4.70
C GLN A 102 19.34 -0.22 5.64
N SER A 103 19.10 -0.21 6.95
CA SER A 103 20.07 -0.73 7.93
C SER A 103 20.33 -2.22 7.76
N ILE A 104 19.31 -3.01 7.41
CA ILE A 104 19.45 -4.43 7.11
C ILE A 104 20.20 -4.62 5.80
N ASP A 105 19.89 -3.85 4.75
CA ASP A 105 20.60 -3.90 3.47
C ASP A 105 22.09 -3.58 3.64
N ASP A 106 22.42 -2.58 4.46
CA ASP A 106 23.81 -2.22 4.77
C ASP A 106 24.53 -3.34 5.54
N GLN A 107 23.85 -3.99 6.50
CA GLN A 107 24.40 -5.15 7.21
C GLN A 107 24.64 -6.34 6.28
N ILE A 108 23.70 -6.62 5.37
CA ILE A 108 23.85 -7.66 4.34
C ILE A 108 25.09 -7.37 3.48
N LYS A 109 25.25 -6.12 3.05
CA LYS A 109 26.41 -5.72 2.26
C LYS A 109 27.73 -5.93 3.00
N GLN A 110 27.80 -5.53 4.27
CA GLN A 110 28.99 -5.75 5.11
C GLN A 110 29.33 -7.24 5.27
N MET A 111 28.32 -8.08 5.49
CA MET A 111 28.52 -9.54 5.56
C MET A 111 29.01 -10.11 4.23
N MET A 112 28.48 -9.61 3.10
CA MET A 112 28.91 -10.02 1.76
C MET A 112 30.32 -9.57 1.39
N GLU A 113 30.79 -8.43 1.91
CA GLU A 113 32.18 -7.97 1.75
C GLU A 113 33.18 -8.86 2.51
N GLN A 114 32.75 -9.45 3.63
CA GLN A 114 33.56 -10.40 4.42
C GLN A 114 33.51 -11.83 3.89
N PHE A 115 32.54 -12.13 3.02
CA PHE A 115 32.38 -13.44 2.41
C PHE A 115 33.41 -13.60 1.28
N ASP A 116 34.07 -14.76 1.22
CA ASP A 116 35.11 -15.03 0.23
C ASP A 116 34.49 -15.04 -1.19
N GLN A 117 34.69 -13.95 -1.94
CA GLN A 117 34.04 -13.72 -3.24
C GLN A 117 34.60 -14.60 -4.36
N THR A 118 35.70 -15.31 -4.09
CA THR A 118 36.40 -16.17 -5.05
C THR A 118 35.50 -17.28 -5.63
N ASN A 119 34.44 -17.69 -4.90
CA ASN A 119 33.53 -18.76 -5.32
C ASN A 119 32.13 -18.28 -5.77
N PHE A 120 31.83 -16.98 -5.69
CA PHE A 120 30.56 -16.46 -6.22
C PHE A 120 30.77 -16.00 -7.67
N PRO A 121 30.08 -16.58 -8.67
CA PRO A 121 30.25 -16.15 -10.05
C PRO A 121 29.89 -14.67 -10.17
N ASP A 122 30.81 -13.85 -10.69
CA ASP A 122 30.50 -12.44 -10.97
C ASP A 122 29.46 -12.40 -12.09
N ILE A 123 28.20 -12.19 -11.69
CA ILE A 123 27.04 -12.12 -12.59
C ILE A 123 26.68 -10.65 -12.72
N PRO A 124 26.94 -10.02 -13.88
CA PRO A 124 26.60 -8.62 -14.12
C PRO A 124 25.11 -8.36 -13.84
N GLY A 125 24.83 -7.33 -13.04
CA GLY A 125 23.47 -6.94 -12.67
C GLY A 125 22.93 -7.60 -11.39
N MET A 126 23.71 -8.42 -10.70
CA MET A 126 23.32 -9.01 -9.40
C MET A 126 23.80 -8.17 -8.22
N GLY A 127 22.87 -7.53 -7.50
CA GLY A 127 23.17 -6.78 -6.28
C GLY A 127 23.42 -7.66 -5.06
N ASP A 128 24.06 -7.11 -4.03
CA ASP A 128 24.51 -7.85 -2.84
C ASP A 128 23.37 -8.56 -2.08
N THR A 129 22.18 -7.96 -2.02
CA THR A 129 20.99 -8.59 -1.44
C THR A 129 20.55 -9.84 -2.21
N THR A 130 20.72 -9.85 -3.53
CA THR A 130 20.41 -11.01 -4.38
C THR A 130 21.46 -12.11 -4.18
N LYS A 131 22.74 -11.73 -4.11
CA LYS A 131 23.84 -12.67 -3.79
C LYS A 131 23.62 -13.33 -2.42
N ALA A 132 23.31 -12.54 -1.40
CA ALA A 132 23.02 -13.03 -0.06
C ALA A 132 21.80 -13.96 -0.02
N THR A 133 20.72 -13.62 -0.76
CA THR A 133 19.54 -14.50 -0.89
C THR A 133 19.89 -15.83 -1.53
N ILE A 134 20.74 -15.82 -2.57
CA ILE A 134 21.22 -17.04 -3.22
C ILE A 134 22.05 -17.88 -2.25
N ILE A 135 22.98 -17.26 -1.51
CA ILE A 135 23.78 -17.95 -0.49
C ILE A 135 22.87 -18.51 0.62
N SER A 136 21.86 -17.77 1.11
CA SER A 136 20.98 -18.27 2.16
C SER A 136 20.11 -19.44 1.70
N GLU A 137 19.73 -19.48 0.43
CA GLU A 137 18.94 -20.56 -0.15
C GLU A 137 19.78 -21.78 -0.52
N VAL A 138 20.99 -21.57 -1.01
CA VAL A 138 21.87 -22.64 -1.46
C VAL A 138 22.71 -23.19 -0.32
N GLY A 139 23.08 -22.37 0.65
CA GLY A 139 24.10 -22.67 1.64
C GLY A 139 25.50 -22.55 1.04
N ASP A 140 26.38 -23.48 1.41
CA ASP A 140 27.75 -23.53 0.88
C ASP A 140 27.77 -23.72 -0.64
N ILE A 141 28.44 -22.82 -1.36
CA ILE A 141 28.57 -22.88 -2.82
C ILE A 141 29.69 -23.86 -3.22
N GLU A 142 30.61 -24.20 -2.31
CA GLU A 142 31.71 -25.13 -2.57
C GLU A 142 31.23 -26.57 -2.80
N LYS A 143 29.98 -26.89 -2.41
CA LYS A 143 29.38 -28.21 -2.71
C LYS A 143 29.09 -28.43 -4.20
N PHE A 144 29.21 -27.39 -5.04
CA PHE A 144 29.01 -27.51 -6.49
C PHE A 144 30.35 -27.56 -7.20
N GLU A 145 30.62 -28.69 -7.84
CA GLU A 145 31.86 -28.93 -8.60
C GLU A 145 32.04 -28.00 -9.82
N SER A 146 30.99 -27.29 -10.26
CA SER A 146 31.07 -26.35 -11.40
C SER A 146 29.95 -25.31 -11.37
N LYS A 147 30.20 -24.17 -12.03
CA LYS A 147 29.23 -23.08 -12.22
C LYS A 147 27.95 -23.56 -12.90
N GLU A 148 28.06 -24.47 -13.86
CA GLU A 148 26.93 -25.03 -14.61
C GLU A 148 26.00 -25.86 -13.70
N LYS A 149 26.58 -26.66 -12.79
CA LYS A 149 25.81 -27.44 -11.80
C LYS A 149 25.10 -26.53 -10.80
N PHE A 150 25.76 -25.47 -10.35
CA PHE A 150 25.17 -24.45 -9.49
C PHE A 150 23.99 -23.74 -10.17
N VAL A 151 24.17 -23.27 -11.42
CA VAL A 151 23.11 -22.62 -12.20
C VAL A 151 21.93 -23.57 -12.45
N SER A 152 22.19 -24.85 -12.75
CA SER A 152 21.15 -25.86 -12.93
C SER A 152 20.33 -26.10 -11.64
N TYR A 153 21.01 -26.19 -10.49
CA TYR A 153 20.37 -26.32 -9.18
C TYR A 153 19.47 -25.12 -8.84
N ILE A 154 19.99 -23.90 -9.03
CA ILE A 154 19.20 -22.67 -8.84
C ILE A 154 17.97 -22.67 -9.73
N LYS A 155 18.12 -22.97 -11.03
CA LYS A 155 16.99 -23.02 -11.97
C LYS A 155 15.89 -23.97 -11.47
N HIS A 156 16.27 -25.19 -11.09
CA HIS A 156 15.32 -26.17 -10.58
C HIS A 156 14.63 -25.73 -9.28
N LYS A 157 15.37 -25.14 -8.33
CA LYS A 157 14.81 -24.66 -7.06
C LYS A 157 13.87 -23.46 -7.25
N THR A 158 14.21 -22.57 -8.17
CA THR A 158 13.41 -21.36 -8.47
C THR A 158 12.10 -21.73 -9.17
N GLN A 159 12.14 -22.69 -10.10
CA GLN A 159 10.96 -23.21 -10.80
C GLN A 159 9.92 -23.75 -9.79
N GLY A 160 10.35 -24.58 -8.85
CA GLY A 160 9.45 -25.14 -7.83
C GLY A 160 8.87 -24.11 -6.86
N ASN A 161 9.54 -22.97 -6.64
CA ASN A 161 8.99 -21.87 -5.84
C ASN A 161 8.00 -21.01 -6.63
N ILE A 162 8.21 -20.83 -7.94
CA ILE A 162 7.26 -20.14 -8.81
C ILE A 162 5.96 -20.95 -8.91
N GLU A 163 6.06 -22.26 -9.15
CA GLU A 163 4.90 -23.16 -9.21
C GLU A 163 4.09 -23.17 -7.89
N LYS A 164 4.76 -23.18 -6.73
CA LYS A 164 4.08 -23.08 -5.42
C LYS A 164 3.38 -21.74 -5.21
N ARG A 165 3.96 -20.64 -5.71
CA ARG A 165 3.35 -19.30 -5.62
C ARG A 165 2.17 -19.16 -6.57
N GLU A 166 2.25 -19.73 -7.78
CA GLU A 166 1.16 -19.79 -8.74
C GLU A 166 -0.02 -20.59 -8.19
N GLN A 167 0.23 -21.79 -7.62
CA GLN A 167 -0.81 -22.59 -6.97
C GLN A 167 -1.47 -21.88 -5.77
N SER A 168 -0.70 -21.10 -5.00
CA SER A 168 -1.25 -20.28 -3.91
C SER A 168 -2.11 -19.13 -4.45
N ALA A 169 -1.67 -18.45 -5.51
CA ALA A 169 -2.42 -17.37 -6.14
C ALA A 169 -3.71 -17.87 -6.80
N GLU A 170 -3.68 -19.03 -7.47
CA GLU A 170 -4.89 -19.68 -8.02
C GLU A 170 -5.89 -20.03 -6.91
N LYS A 171 -5.40 -20.51 -5.77
CA LYS A 171 -6.25 -20.83 -4.62
C LYS A 171 -6.89 -19.57 -4.02
N ASP A 172 -6.16 -18.46 -3.96
CA ASP A 172 -6.69 -17.17 -3.49
C ASP A 172 -7.74 -16.60 -4.49
N ILE A 173 -7.51 -16.74 -5.79
CA ILE A 173 -8.47 -16.35 -6.84
C ILE A 173 -9.75 -17.19 -6.74
N LEU A 174 -9.64 -18.50 -6.54
CA LEU A 174 -10.79 -19.38 -6.38
C LEU A 174 -11.65 -18.99 -5.15
N GLN A 175 -11.01 -18.68 -4.03
CA GLN A 175 -11.72 -18.19 -2.83
C GLN A 175 -12.40 -16.84 -3.04
N LEU A 176 -11.86 -15.97 -3.89
CA LEU A 176 -12.48 -14.70 -4.25
C LEU A 176 -13.69 -14.91 -5.17
N SER A 177 -13.61 -15.88 -6.10
CA SER A 177 -14.74 -16.30 -6.94
C SER A 177 -15.89 -16.84 -6.10
N ASP A 178 -15.61 -17.78 -5.18
CA ASP A 178 -16.62 -18.37 -4.29
C ASP A 178 -17.32 -17.32 -3.41
N LYS A 179 -16.58 -16.29 -2.97
CA LYS A 179 -17.13 -15.16 -2.23
C LYS A 179 -18.02 -14.28 -3.10
N SER A 180 -17.65 -14.04 -4.36
CA SER A 180 -18.48 -13.31 -5.32
C SER A 180 -19.81 -14.05 -5.55
N ASP A 181 -19.75 -15.35 -5.83
CA ASP A 181 -20.94 -16.17 -6.09
C ASP A 181 -21.87 -16.29 -4.87
N LYS A 182 -21.30 -16.19 -3.66
CA LYS A 182 -22.10 -16.12 -2.43
C LYS A 182 -22.80 -14.78 -2.27
N VAL A 183 -22.10 -13.67 -2.54
CA VAL A 183 -22.66 -12.32 -2.50
C VAL A 183 -23.77 -12.18 -3.55
N ASP A 184 -23.57 -12.69 -4.76
CA ASP A 184 -24.57 -12.64 -5.82
C ASP A 184 -25.83 -13.43 -5.44
N ARG A 185 -25.68 -14.60 -4.80
CA ARG A 185 -26.81 -15.37 -4.27
C ARG A 185 -27.56 -14.63 -3.15
N GLU A 186 -26.84 -14.02 -2.20
CA GLU A 186 -27.46 -13.23 -1.12
C GLU A 186 -28.23 -12.02 -1.68
N VAL A 187 -27.69 -11.34 -2.69
CA VAL A 187 -28.35 -10.21 -3.37
C VAL A 187 -29.62 -10.65 -4.11
N GLN A 188 -29.58 -11.81 -4.78
CA GLN A 188 -30.76 -12.37 -5.46
C GLN A 188 -31.87 -12.78 -4.49
N GLU A 189 -31.55 -13.12 -3.23
CA GLU A 189 -32.55 -13.44 -2.21
C GLU A 189 -33.07 -12.22 -1.44
N GLU A 190 -32.21 -11.22 -1.18
CA GLU A 190 -32.59 -10.03 -0.41
C GLU A 190 -33.43 -9.04 -1.22
N ILE A 191 -33.15 -8.83 -2.51
CA ILE A 191 -33.89 -7.87 -3.34
C ILE A 191 -35.39 -8.21 -3.41
N PRO A 192 -35.82 -9.47 -3.67
CA PRO A 192 -37.23 -9.83 -3.64
C PRO A 192 -37.87 -9.66 -2.25
N ARG A 193 -37.16 -10.02 -1.17
CA ARG A 193 -37.66 -9.87 0.20
C ARG A 193 -37.87 -8.41 0.60
N ALA A 194 -36.92 -7.54 0.23
CA ALA A 194 -37.03 -6.10 0.45
C ALA A 194 -38.21 -5.51 -0.33
N ASN A 195 -38.42 -5.95 -1.57
CA ASN A 195 -39.52 -5.48 -2.41
C ASN A 195 -40.90 -5.91 -1.87
N ILE A 196 -41.04 -7.16 -1.41
CA ILE A 196 -42.27 -7.65 -0.75
C ILE A 196 -42.56 -6.85 0.53
N LYS A 197 -41.53 -6.57 1.34
CA LYS A 197 -41.67 -5.77 2.56
C LYS A 197 -42.12 -4.34 2.24
N TRP A 198 -41.57 -3.74 1.18
CA TRP A 198 -41.94 -2.40 0.73
C TRP A 198 -43.39 -2.34 0.23
N GLN A 199 -43.85 -3.34 -0.52
CA GLN A 199 -45.25 -3.42 -0.97
C GLN A 199 -46.23 -3.63 0.19
N LYS A 200 -45.88 -4.46 1.18
CA LYS A 200 -46.70 -4.63 2.38
C LYS A 200 -46.82 -3.35 3.20
N ALA A 201 -45.74 -2.59 3.34
CA ALA A 201 -45.76 -1.29 4.03
C ALA A 201 -46.62 -0.25 3.28
N LYS A 202 -46.56 -0.25 1.94
CA LYS A 202 -47.40 0.61 1.11
C LYS A 202 -48.89 0.26 1.20
N ALA A 203 -49.21 -1.03 1.32
CA ALA A 203 -50.59 -1.48 1.49
C ALA A 203 -51.17 -1.11 2.87
N SER A 204 -50.36 -1.08 3.93
CA SER A 204 -50.80 -0.64 5.26
C SER A 204 -50.99 0.87 5.40
N ASP A 205 -50.25 1.67 4.63
CA ASP A 205 -50.45 3.14 4.57
C ASP A 205 -51.72 3.52 3.79
N ASN A 206 -52.06 2.74 2.75
CA ASN A 206 -53.27 2.99 1.96
C ASN A 206 -54.55 2.61 2.71
N SER A 207 -54.49 1.66 3.66
CA SER A 207 -55.65 1.29 4.48
C SER A 207 -55.93 2.27 5.64
N HIS A 208 -55.01 3.17 5.98
CA HIS A 208 -55.26 4.28 6.92
C HIS A 208 -55.83 5.54 6.23
N SER A 209 -55.87 5.54 4.89
CA SER A 209 -56.38 6.67 4.10
C SER A 209 -57.85 6.52 3.70
N GLU A 210 -58.46 5.34 3.89
CA GLU A 210 -59.87 5.06 3.58
C GLU A 210 -60.81 5.08 4.81
N GLU A 211 -60.29 5.24 6.04
CA GLU A 211 -61.10 5.42 7.26
C GLU A 211 -61.35 6.88 7.65
N ILE A 212 -60.87 7.84 6.85
CA ILE A 212 -61.16 9.27 7.02
C ILE A 212 -61.76 9.82 5.71
N SER A 213 -62.98 9.40 5.40
CA SER A 213 -63.88 10.14 4.51
C SER A 213 -65.34 9.94 4.90
#